data_AF-G5JA85-F1
#
_entry.id   AF-G5JA85-F1
#
_cell.length_a   1.000
_cell.length_b   1.000
_cell.length_c   1.000
_cell.angle_alpha   90.00
_cell.angle_beta   90.00
_cell.angle_gamma   90.00
#
_symmetry.space_group_name_H-M   'P 1'
#
loop_
_entity.id
_entity.type
_entity.pdbx_description
1 polymer ?
#
loop_
_entity_poly.entity_id
_entity_poly.type
_entity_poly.pdbx_seq_one_letter_code
_entity_poly.pdbx_strand_id
1 'polypeptide(L)'
;YMGWRSRFATDPEVVSKTRASHTQLAPWVFLFVALGYTGGVLSLVMQNHDLLSSGHFWTGTGALGLMAVSAITPFIGFGGEKKEAYRAFHAYLGAVVAIVFIAHGILGLKLGLSL
;
A
#
# COMPACT_ATOMS: atom_id res chain seq x y z
N TYR A 1 -9.74 3.33 -2.12
CA TYR A 1 -11.00 4.05 -2.40
C TYR A 1 -10.80 5.42 -3.05
N MET A 2 -10.17 6.40 -2.40
CA MET A 2 -10.06 7.78 -2.92
C MET A 2 -9.45 7.90 -4.34
N GLY A 3 -8.35 7.18 -4.60
CA GLY A 3 -7.73 7.16 -5.93
C GLY A 3 -8.69 6.66 -7.04
N TRP A 4 -9.44 5.58 -6.77
CA TRP A 4 -10.44 5.04 -7.70
C TRP A 4 -11.66 5.94 -7.85
N ARG A 5 -12.13 6.59 -6.77
CA ARG A 5 -13.25 7.54 -6.84
C ARG A 5 -12.97 8.68 -7.81
N SER A 6 -11.74 9.17 -7.87
CA SER A 6 -11.34 10.23 -8.81
C SER A 6 -11.35 9.82 -10.30
N ARG A 7 -11.47 8.51 -10.59
CA ARG A 7 -11.56 7.97 -11.96
C ARG A 7 -13.00 7.75 -12.41
N PHE A 8 -13.91 7.49 -11.48
CA PHE A 8 -15.32 7.22 -11.78
C PHE A 8 -16.23 8.44 -11.60
N ALA A 9 -15.81 9.43 -10.79
CA ALA A 9 -16.58 10.66 -10.60
C ALA A 9 -16.59 11.51 -11.88
N THR A 10 -17.75 12.06 -12.21
CA THR A 10 -17.95 13.01 -13.32
C THR A 10 -17.92 14.47 -12.85
N ASP A 11 -18.28 14.72 -11.59
CA ASP A 11 -18.22 16.04 -10.97
C ASP A 11 -16.75 16.51 -10.80
N PRO A 12 -16.35 17.63 -11.45
CA PRO A 12 -14.99 18.16 -11.35
C PRO A 12 -14.53 18.48 -9.93
N GLU A 13 -15.42 18.96 -9.06
CA GLU A 13 -15.09 19.28 -7.68
C GLU A 13 -14.76 17.99 -6.90
N VAL A 14 -15.57 16.95 -7.08
CA VAL A 14 -15.35 15.63 -6.47
C VAL A 14 -14.04 15.02 -6.96
N VAL A 15 -13.74 15.12 -8.26
CA VAL A 15 -12.48 14.62 -8.83
C VAL A 15 -11.28 15.35 -8.22
N SER A 16 -11.34 16.69 -8.14
CA SER A 16 -10.27 17.50 -7.56
C SER A 16 -10.02 17.17 -6.09
N LYS A 17 -11.09 17.19 -5.28
CA LYS A 17 -11.03 16.92 -3.84
C LYS A 17 -10.48 15.52 -3.54
N THR A 18 -10.96 14.50 -4.25
CA THR A 18 -10.52 13.12 -4.03
C THR A 18 -9.07 12.87 -4.43
N ARG A 19 -8.58 13.53 -5.49
CA ARG A 19 -7.15 13.49 -5.84
C ARG A 19 -6.29 14.17 -4.79
N ALA A 20 -6.69 15.37 -4.35
CA ALA A 20 -5.97 16.10 -3.32
C ALA A 20 -5.85 15.27 -2.03
N SER A 21 -6.97 14.69 -1.56
CA SER A 21 -6.96 13.83 -0.37
C SER A 21 -6.08 12.58 -0.56
N HIS A 22 -6.10 11.95 -1.74
CA HIS A 22 -5.25 10.80 -2.00
C HIS A 22 -3.75 11.17 -1.96
N THR A 23 -3.36 12.27 -2.62
CA THR A 23 -1.98 12.77 -2.63
C THR A 23 -1.51 13.17 -1.23
N GLN A 24 -2.37 13.77 -0.42
CA GLN A 24 -2.03 14.16 0.95
C GLN A 24 -1.89 12.96 1.89
N LEU A 25 -2.77 11.96 1.79
CA LEU A 25 -2.80 10.84 2.72
C LEU A 25 -1.84 9.70 2.36
N ALA A 26 -1.57 9.47 1.07
CA ALA A 26 -0.77 8.33 0.64
C ALA A 26 0.65 8.27 1.27
N PRO A 27 1.40 9.38 1.41
CA PRO A 27 2.72 9.37 2.07
C PRO A 27 2.63 8.97 3.54
N TRP A 28 1.60 9.46 4.26
CA TRP A 28 1.39 9.12 5.67
C TRP A 28 1.01 7.65 5.86
N VAL A 29 0.19 7.10 4.97
CA VAL A 29 -0.14 5.67 4.97
C VAL A 29 1.12 4.84 4.70
N PHE A 30 1.95 5.24 3.72
CA PHE A 30 3.22 4.57 3.46
C PHE A 30 4.13 4.57 4.68
N LEU A 31 4.31 5.74 5.32
CA LEU A 31 5.13 5.88 6.51
C LEU A 31 4.60 5.02 7.67
N PHE A 32 3.29 5.05 7.93
CA PHE A 32 2.66 4.23 8.97
C PHE A 32 2.92 2.73 8.74
N VAL A 33 2.75 2.25 7.51
CA VAL A 33 3.01 0.85 7.15
C VAL A 33 4.49 0.51 7.29
N ALA A 34 5.40 1.37 6.82
CA ALA A 34 6.84 1.14 6.94
C ALA A 34 7.30 1.04 8.40
N LEU A 35 6.82 1.95 9.26
CA LEU A 35 7.10 1.90 10.70
C LEU A 35 6.48 0.65 11.35
N GLY A 36 5.24 0.33 11.02
CA GLY A 36 4.59 -0.91 11.47
C GLY A 36 5.35 -2.17 11.09
N TYR A 37 5.88 -2.23 9.86
CA TYR A 37 6.74 -3.32 9.39
C TYR A 37 8.00 -3.45 10.24
N THR A 38 8.70 -2.35 10.53
CA THR A 38 9.89 -2.39 11.39
C THR A 38 9.58 -2.88 12.80
N GLY A 39 8.46 -2.45 13.39
CA GLY A 39 7.99 -2.91 14.70
C GLY A 39 7.62 -4.40 14.71
N GLY A 40 6.96 -4.89 13.65
CA GLY A 40 6.61 -6.31 13.51
C GLY A 40 7.85 -7.20 13.37
N VAL A 41 8.83 -6.80 12.57
CA VAL A 41 10.11 -7.50 12.45
C VAL A 41 10.84 -7.53 13.79
N LEU A 42 10.95 -6.39 14.48
CA LEU A 42 11.59 -6.30 15.79
C LEU A 42 10.91 -7.21 16.82
N SER A 43 9.57 -7.23 16.85
CA SER A 43 8.79 -8.08 17.76
C SER A 43 9.08 -9.57 17.56
N LEU A 44 9.17 -10.05 16.31
CA LEU A 44 9.50 -11.45 16.02
C LEU A 44 10.94 -11.80 16.39
N VAL A 45 11.89 -10.89 16.09
CA VAL A 45 13.30 -11.07 16.45
C VAL A 45 13.49 -11.13 17.97
N MET A 46 12.84 -10.25 18.72
CA MET A 46 12.93 -10.24 20.19
C MET A 46 12.39 -11.51 20.84
N GLN A 47 11.44 -12.18 20.18
CA GLN A 47 10.84 -13.42 20.65
C GLN A 47 11.52 -14.68 20.04
N ASN A 48 12.62 -14.52 19.29
CA ASN A 48 13.34 -15.61 18.62
C ASN A 48 12.49 -16.45 17.65
N HIS A 49 11.46 -15.84 17.04
CA HIS A 49 10.68 -16.50 15.99
C HIS A 49 11.39 -16.41 14.64
N ASP A 50 11.29 -17.47 13.84
CA ASP A 50 11.79 -17.46 12.46
C ASP A 50 10.91 -16.58 11.56
N LEU A 51 11.47 -15.47 11.10
CA LEU A 51 10.84 -14.51 10.18
C LEU A 51 10.38 -15.16 8.88
N LEU A 52 11.20 -16.02 8.27
CA LEU A 52 10.95 -16.52 6.92
C LEU A 52 9.82 -17.56 6.87
N SER A 53 9.51 -18.16 8.02
CA SER A 53 8.35 -19.04 8.20
C SER A 53 7.02 -18.29 8.30
N SER A 54 7.05 -16.97 8.57
CA SER A 54 5.86 -16.18 8.85
C SER A 54 5.18 -15.69 7.57
N GLY A 55 3.96 -16.17 7.31
CA GLY A 55 3.13 -15.64 6.22
C GLY A 55 2.79 -14.15 6.41
N HIS A 56 2.67 -13.68 7.64
CA HIS A 56 2.44 -12.26 7.94
C HIS A 56 3.66 -11.40 7.54
N PHE A 57 4.88 -11.89 7.80
CA PHE A 57 6.11 -11.23 7.35
C PHE A 57 6.15 -11.10 5.83
N TRP A 58 5.98 -12.20 5.09
CA TRP A 58 6.04 -12.17 3.61
C TRP A 58 4.98 -11.27 2.97
N THR A 59 3.74 -11.31 3.48
CA THR A 59 2.68 -10.43 2.97
C THR A 59 2.95 -8.96 3.32
N GLY A 60 3.56 -8.67 4.48
CA GLY A 60 3.98 -7.32 4.84
C GLY A 60 5.10 -6.79 3.94
N THR A 61 6.14 -7.60 3.69
CA THR A 61 7.23 -7.28 2.77
C THR A 61 6.70 -7.02 1.36
N GLY A 62 5.82 -7.89 0.87
CA GLY A 62 5.17 -7.73 -0.44
C GLY A 62 4.33 -6.46 -0.53
N ALA A 63 3.50 -6.17 0.48
CA ALA A 63 2.71 -4.95 0.51
C ALA A 63 3.58 -3.69 0.48
N LEU A 64 4.61 -3.61 1.33
CA LEU A 64 5.52 -2.47 1.39
C LEU A 64 6.29 -2.28 0.08
N GLY A 65 6.77 -3.36 -0.54
CA GLY A 65 7.45 -3.33 -1.84
C GLY A 65 6.52 -2.84 -2.96
N LEU A 66 5.31 -3.38 -3.06
CA LEU A 66 4.32 -2.95 -4.06
C LEU A 66 3.91 -1.49 -3.85
N MET A 67 3.77 -1.04 -2.60
CA MET A 67 3.52 0.36 -2.29
C MET A 67 4.67 1.27 -2.72
N ALA A 68 5.92 0.85 -2.50
CA ALA A 68 7.09 1.63 -2.92
C ALA A 68 7.12 1.79 -4.44
N VAL A 69 6.86 0.71 -5.19
CA VAL A 69 6.72 0.78 -6.66
C VAL A 69 5.59 1.73 -7.04
N SER A 70 4.42 1.61 -6.40
CA SER A 70 3.27 2.48 -6.65
C SER A 70 3.58 3.95 -6.36
N ALA A 71 4.36 4.24 -5.32
CA ALA A 71 4.76 5.59 -4.93
C ALA A 71 5.70 6.24 -5.95
N ILE A 72 6.50 5.46 -6.70
CA ILE A 72 7.42 5.96 -7.71
C ILE A 72 6.71 6.33 -9.02
N THR A 73 5.62 5.63 -9.36
CA THR A 73 4.92 5.81 -10.66
C THR A 73 4.52 7.24 -11.02
N PRO A 74 4.08 8.13 -10.09
CA PRO A 74 3.78 9.51 -10.43
C PRO A 74 5.01 10.31 -10.86
N PHE A 75 6.17 10.03 -10.24
CA PHE A 75 7.43 10.74 -10.51
C PHE A 75 8.01 10.38 -11.88
N ILE A 76 7.88 9.13 -12.30
CA ILE A 76 8.50 8.65 -13.55
C ILE A 76 7.55 8.70 -14.75
N GLY A 77 6.23 8.79 -14.53
CA GLY A 77 5.25 8.47 -15.56
C GLY A 77 4.15 9.49 -15.81
N PHE A 78 3.78 10.30 -14.82
CA PHE A 78 2.56 11.13 -14.94
C PHE A 78 2.75 12.41 -15.77
N GLY A 79 4.00 12.79 -16.06
CA GLY A 79 4.33 13.95 -16.91
C GLY A 79 4.67 13.62 -18.37
N GLY A 80 4.78 12.33 -18.74
CA GLY A 80 5.22 11.91 -20.06
C GLY A 80 4.09 11.52 -21.02
N GLU A 81 4.45 11.14 -22.25
CA GLU A 81 3.51 10.73 -23.30
C GLU A 81 2.64 9.52 -22.91
N LYS A 82 3.18 8.63 -22.07
CA LYS A 82 2.49 7.42 -21.58
C LYS A 82 1.69 7.64 -20.29
N LYS A 83 1.36 8.89 -19.95
CA LYS A 83 0.69 9.29 -18.70
C LYS A 83 -0.50 8.41 -18.31
N GLU A 84 -1.41 8.14 -19.24
CA GLU A 84 -2.61 7.36 -18.93
C GLU A 84 -2.30 5.89 -18.61
N ALA A 85 -1.29 5.31 -19.27
CA ALA A 85 -0.82 3.95 -18.96
C ALA A 85 -0.23 3.88 -17.55
N TYR A 86 0.63 4.85 -17.16
CA TYR A 86 1.16 4.91 -15.80
C TYR A 86 0.08 5.15 -14.74
N ARG A 87 -0.92 5.99 -15.04
CA ARG A 87 -2.06 6.22 -14.13
C ARG A 87 -2.93 4.98 -13.97
N ALA A 88 -3.11 4.20 -15.03
CA ALA A 88 -3.81 2.92 -14.96
C ALA A 88 -3.01 1.90 -14.14
N PHE A 89 -1.72 1.75 -14.44
CA PHE A 89 -0.81 0.87 -13.69
C PHE A 89 -0.80 1.20 -12.19
N HIS A 90 -0.64 2.47 -11.82
CA HIS A 90 -0.73 2.94 -10.44
C HIS A 90 -2.05 2.54 -9.76
N ALA A 91 -3.18 2.74 -10.44
CA ALA A 91 -4.49 2.44 -9.88
C ALA A 91 -4.69 0.93 -9.63
N TYR A 92 -4.32 0.08 -10.59
CA TYR A 92 -4.41 -1.37 -10.44
C TYR A 92 -3.42 -1.91 -9.41
N LEU A 93 -2.19 -1.39 -9.38
CA LEU A 93 -1.21 -1.74 -8.36
C LEU A 93 -1.73 -1.39 -6.95
N GLY A 94 -2.34 -0.22 -6.79
CA GLY A 94 -2.99 0.17 -5.54
C GLY A 94 -4.17 -0.73 -5.14
N ALA A 95 -4.90 -1.30 -6.11
CA ALA A 95 -5.95 -2.29 -5.83
C ALA A 95 -5.36 -3.63 -5.36
N VAL A 96 -4.29 -4.10 -6.00
CA VAL A 96 -3.55 -5.30 -5.58
C VAL A 96 -3.02 -5.13 -4.15
N VAL A 97 -2.41 -3.98 -3.84
CA VAL A 97 -1.96 -3.65 -2.47
C VAL A 97 -3.10 -3.75 -1.45
N ALA A 98 -4.29 -3.24 -1.78
CA ALA A 98 -5.44 -3.33 -0.89
C ALA A 98 -5.87 -4.79 -0.61
N ILE A 99 -5.83 -5.66 -1.62
CA ILE A 99 -6.11 -7.09 -1.47
C ILE A 99 -5.04 -7.75 -0.58
N VAL A 100 -3.77 -7.45 -0.82
CA VAL A 100 -2.66 -7.97 0.00
C VAL A 100 -2.81 -7.51 1.45
N PHE A 101 -3.26 -6.28 1.72
CA PHE A 101 -3.48 -5.81 3.08
C PHE A 101 -4.60 -6.57 3.81
N ILE A 102 -5.64 -7.00 3.11
CA ILE A 102 -6.68 -7.85 3.72
C ILE A 102 -6.06 -9.18 4.16
N ALA A 103 -5.31 -9.83 3.27
CA ALA A 103 -4.61 -11.08 3.59
C ALA A 103 -3.59 -10.89 4.74
N HIS A 104 -2.81 -9.80 4.69
CA HIS A 104 -1.83 -9.44 5.70
C HIS A 104 -2.48 -9.24 7.09
N GLY A 105 -3.64 -8.58 7.15
CA GLY A 105 -4.41 -8.38 8.39
C GLY A 105 -4.92 -9.69 8.98
N ILE A 106 -5.46 -10.59 8.16
CA ILE A 106 -5.90 -11.93 8.60
C ILE A 106 -4.72 -12.73 9.17
N LEU A 107 -3.58 -12.73 8.46
CA LEU A 107 -2.37 -13.42 8.91
C LEU A 107 -1.76 -12.78 10.16
N GLY A 108 -1.87 -11.46 10.31
CA GLY A 108 -1.40 -10.73 11.48
C GLY A 108 -2.23 -11.05 12.72
N LEU A 109 -3.55 -11.11 12.57
CA LEU A 109 -4.44 -11.55 13.65
C LEU A 109 -4.13 -13.00 14.06
N LYS A 110 -3.97 -13.91 13.08
CA LYS A 110 -3.59 -15.31 13.36
C LYS A 110 -2.25 -15.40 14.09
N LEU A 111 -1.24 -14.66 13.63
CA LEU A 111 0.09 -14.65 14.22
C LEU A 111 0.03 -14.12 15.66
N GLY A 112 -0.60 -12.96 15.88
CA GLY A 112 -0.71 -12.34 17.20
C GLY A 112 -1.49 -13.17 18.24
N LEU A 113 -2.39 -14.04 17.80
CA LEU A 113 -3.09 -15.00 18.69
C LEU A 113 -2.30 -16.30 18.94
N SER A 114 -1.19 -16.51 18.21
CA SER A 114 -0.34 -17.70 18.30
C SER A 114 1.02 -17.45 18.96
N LEU A 115 1.37 -16.17 19.15
CA LEU A 115 2.49 -15.71 19.98
C LEU A 115 2.08 -15.76 21.45
#